data_AF-A0AAD4EYN3-F1
#
_entry.id   AF-A0AAD4EYN3-F1
#
_cell.length_a   1.000
_cell.length_b   1.000
_cell.length_c   1.000
_cell.angle_alpha   90.00
_cell.angle_beta   90.00
_cell.angle_gamma   90.00
#
_symmetry.space_group_name_H-M   'P 1'
#
loop_
_entity.id
_entity.type
_entity.pdbx_description
1 polymer ?
#
loop_
_entity_poly.entity_id
_entity_poly.type
_entity_poly.pdbx_seq_one_letter_code
_entity_poly.pdbx_strand_id
1 'polypeptide(L)'
;MASRKRKADDDNDEMSVSPLSSPATSSRQLAPRPSKKVRGGSDMAGRPLSLPRLLETLDNTQLRTVLQTICERHPDIGREVVSSAPRPSVASALQVLGEYQQKLRAAVPFGQSSSDYTYFRVKQPLAALVDAISDFTPQFLPPVEQQTNISLQYLDAATKVIHELPDWESQQYRHHKDNAYDEISEHGRW
;
A
#
# COMPACT_ATOMS: atom_id res chain seq x y z
N MET A 1 33.36 47.38 35.42
CA MET A 1 33.56 48.13 34.16
C MET A 1 32.61 47.50 33.13
N ALA A 2 31.61 48.17 32.53
CA ALA A 2 31.71 49.22 31.48
C ALA A 2 32.59 48.74 30.31
N SER A 3 32.18 48.60 29.04
CA SER A 3 31.20 49.27 28.14
C SER A 3 30.70 48.27 27.05
N ARG A 4 29.78 48.50 26.08
CA ARG A 4 28.84 49.57 25.59
C ARG A 4 27.69 48.80 24.86
N LYS A 5 26.39 49.12 24.95
CA LYS A 5 25.58 50.17 24.28
C LYS A 5 25.35 49.87 22.76
N ARG A 6 24.21 49.33 22.30
CA ARG A 6 22.81 49.89 22.16
C ARG A 6 22.72 50.99 21.07
N LYS A 7 21.63 51.14 20.28
CA LYS A 7 20.35 50.40 20.07
C LYS A 7 19.73 50.94 18.74
N ALA A 8 18.73 50.25 18.17
CA ALA A 8 17.89 50.74 17.07
C ALA A 8 17.07 51.99 17.42
N ASP A 9 16.57 52.68 16.40
CA ASP A 9 15.46 53.64 16.49
C ASP A 9 14.46 53.39 15.35
N ASP A 10 13.19 53.67 15.61
CA ASP A 10 12.01 53.44 14.77
C ASP A 10 10.95 54.47 15.15
N ASP A 11 10.52 55.29 14.19
CA ASP A 11 9.29 56.10 14.10
C ASP A 11 9.52 57.09 12.94
N ASN A 12 8.75 57.02 11.84
CA ASN A 12 7.42 57.63 11.66
C ASN A 12 7.50 59.16 11.54
N ASP A 13 7.40 59.66 10.31
CA ASP A 13 6.81 60.98 10.05
C ASP A 13 6.15 61.10 8.66
N GLU A 14 4.87 61.46 8.74
CA GLU A 14 4.13 62.40 7.89
C GLU A 14 3.73 62.11 6.43
N MET A 15 2.59 62.71 6.06
CA MET A 15 1.78 62.43 4.88
C MET A 15 1.92 63.52 3.81
N SER A 16 1.76 63.13 2.55
CA SER A 16 1.17 63.91 1.44
C SER A 16 1.66 65.34 1.16
N VAL A 17 2.11 65.60 -0.08
CA VAL A 17 1.44 66.54 -1.02
C VAL A 17 2.00 66.38 -2.44
N SER A 18 1.12 66.33 -3.44
CA SER A 18 1.49 66.56 -4.85
C SER A 18 1.19 68.01 -5.22
N PRO A 19 2.16 68.82 -5.69
CA PRO A 19 1.87 70.06 -6.38
C PRO A 19 1.49 69.78 -7.84
N LEU A 20 0.49 70.50 -8.33
CA LEU A 20 -0.09 70.34 -9.66
C LEU A 20 0.68 71.11 -10.74
N SER A 21 0.50 70.67 -11.99
CA SER A 21 0.36 71.48 -13.22
C SER A 21 1.41 71.29 -14.33
N SER A 22 0.99 70.50 -15.34
CA SER A 22 1.02 70.83 -16.79
C SER A 22 2.34 71.03 -17.55
N PRO A 23 2.35 70.84 -18.88
CA PRO A 23 1.68 69.83 -19.69
C PRO A 23 2.67 69.03 -20.58
N ALA A 24 2.18 68.00 -21.27
CA ALA A 24 3.01 67.10 -22.06
C ALA A 24 3.78 67.79 -23.21
N THR A 25 5.10 67.55 -23.28
CA THR A 25 5.91 67.76 -24.48
C THR A 25 6.52 66.43 -24.92
N SER A 26 6.45 66.16 -26.22
CA SER A 26 6.76 64.85 -26.80
C SER A 26 8.27 64.55 -26.74
N SER A 27 8.69 63.67 -25.83
CA SER A 27 10.04 63.13 -25.80
C SER A 27 10.11 61.81 -26.57
N ARG A 28 11.02 61.76 -27.55
CA ARG A 28 11.20 60.61 -28.46
C ARG A 28 11.33 59.30 -27.70
N GLN A 29 10.55 58.28 -28.07
CA GLN A 29 10.82 56.91 -27.65
C GLN A 29 12.13 56.43 -28.29
N LEU A 30 13.20 56.45 -27.50
CA LEU A 30 14.40 55.69 -27.78
C LEU A 30 14.07 54.20 -27.62
N ALA A 31 14.40 53.39 -28.62
CA ALA A 31 14.07 51.97 -28.64
C ALA A 31 14.60 51.26 -27.36
N PRO A 32 13.77 50.46 -26.66
CA PRO A 32 14.22 49.74 -25.47
C PRO A 32 15.39 48.80 -25.79
N ARG A 33 16.54 49.03 -25.15
CA ARG A 33 17.64 48.05 -25.16
C ARG A 33 17.11 46.73 -24.60
N PRO A 34 17.28 45.58 -25.29
CA PRO A 34 16.81 44.31 -24.78
C PRO A 34 17.60 43.93 -23.52
N SER A 35 16.94 44.00 -22.36
CA SER A 35 17.47 43.52 -21.09
C SER A 35 17.91 42.06 -21.27
N LYS A 36 19.19 41.76 -21.00
CA LYS A 36 19.69 40.38 -20.97
C LYS A 36 18.86 39.57 -19.97
N LYS A 37 17.92 38.77 -20.46
CA LYS A 37 17.23 37.77 -19.64
C LYS A 37 18.28 36.78 -19.16
N VAL A 38 18.57 36.80 -17.86
CA VAL A 38 19.38 35.76 -17.19
C VAL A 38 18.56 34.47 -17.19
N ARG A 39 18.58 33.76 -18.31
CA ARG A 39 18.05 32.40 -18.44
C ARG A 39 19.16 31.44 -18.00
N GLY A 40 19.28 31.25 -16.69
CA GLY A 40 20.41 30.53 -16.09
C GLY A 40 20.23 30.24 -14.60
N GLY A 41 19.05 29.81 -14.19
CA GLY A 41 18.74 29.53 -12.77
C GLY A 41 17.52 28.64 -12.49
N SER A 42 16.91 28.04 -13.51
CA SER A 42 15.72 27.18 -13.36
C SER A 42 15.95 25.72 -13.78
N ASP A 43 17.10 25.38 -14.35
CA ASP A 43 17.41 24.05 -14.90
C ASP A 43 18.32 23.20 -13.97
N MET A 44 18.62 23.71 -12.77
CA MET A 44 19.36 23.01 -11.72
C MET A 44 18.51 22.65 -10.49
N ALA A 45 17.19 22.89 -10.54
CA ALA A 45 16.27 22.16 -9.68
C ALA A 45 16.25 20.71 -10.17
N GLY A 46 16.81 19.79 -9.38
CA GLY A 46 17.00 18.39 -9.76
C GLY A 46 15.71 17.79 -10.31
N ARG A 47 15.75 17.33 -11.57
CA ARG A 47 14.59 16.73 -12.24
C ARG A 47 14.01 15.64 -11.32
N PRO A 48 12.71 15.71 -10.97
CA PRO A 48 12.11 14.69 -10.09
C PRO A 48 12.29 13.32 -10.74
N LEU A 49 12.57 12.32 -9.90
CA LEU A 49 12.85 10.95 -10.34
C LEU A 49 11.70 10.46 -11.23
N SER A 50 12.02 9.93 -12.41
CA SER A 50 10.98 9.50 -13.34
C SER A 50 10.19 8.32 -12.74
N LEU A 51 8.88 8.27 -13.01
CA LEU A 51 8.00 7.25 -12.43
C LEU A 51 8.54 5.81 -12.58
N PRO A 52 9.11 5.36 -13.72
CA PRO A 52 9.74 4.04 -13.81
C PRO A 52 10.89 3.83 -12.80
N ARG A 53 11.74 4.85 -12.61
CA ARG A 53 12.85 4.80 -11.65
C ARG A 53 12.38 4.86 -10.19
N LEU A 54 11.21 5.44 -9.92
CA LEU A 54 10.59 5.36 -8.60
C LEU A 54 10.03 3.95 -8.35
N LEU A 55 9.34 3.36 -9.33
CA LEU A 55 8.82 1.98 -9.22
C LEU A 55 9.95 0.94 -9.05
N GLU A 56 11.11 1.13 -9.67
CA GLU A 56 12.32 0.30 -9.46
C GLU A 56 12.84 0.32 -8.01
N THR A 57 12.52 1.36 -7.21
CA THR A 57 12.97 1.47 -5.81
C THR A 57 11.99 0.87 -4.80
N LEU A 58 10.78 0.50 -5.24
CA LEU A 58 9.74 -0.05 -4.38
C LEU A 58 9.82 -1.58 -4.32
N ASP A 59 9.73 -2.14 -3.12
CA ASP A 59 9.64 -3.59 -2.95
C ASP A 59 8.25 -4.13 -3.37
N ASN A 60 8.12 -5.45 -3.50
CA ASN A 60 6.87 -6.06 -3.99
C ASN A 60 5.66 -5.77 -3.06
N THR A 61 5.90 -5.62 -1.75
CA THR A 61 4.86 -5.24 -0.78
C THR A 61 4.42 -3.79 -0.95
N GLN A 62 5.37 -2.86 -1.12
CA GLN A 62 5.10 -1.44 -1.36
C GLN A 62 4.38 -1.22 -2.70
N LEU A 63 4.78 -1.93 -3.76
CA LEU A 63 4.11 -1.89 -5.05
C LEU A 63 2.64 -2.35 -4.95
N ARG A 64 2.37 -3.45 -4.22
CA ARG A 64 0.99 -3.92 -3.96
C ARG A 64 0.17 -2.86 -3.21
N THR A 65 0.70 -2.29 -2.13
CA THR A 65 0.02 -1.25 -1.34
C THR A 65 -0.27 0.00 -2.17
N VAL A 66 0.70 0.48 -2.96
CA VAL A 66 0.50 1.64 -3.84
C VAL A 66 -0.57 1.33 -4.90
N LEU A 67 -0.52 0.16 -5.54
CA LEU A 67 -1.53 -0.23 -6.51
C LEU A 67 -2.92 -0.35 -5.89
N GLN A 68 -3.04 -0.93 -4.69
CA GLN A 68 -4.30 -1.04 -3.97
C GLN A 68 -4.89 0.35 -3.66
N THR A 69 -4.12 1.28 -3.10
CA THR A 69 -4.60 2.64 -2.81
C THR A 69 -4.96 3.44 -4.06
N ILE A 70 -4.35 3.14 -5.22
CA ILE A 70 -4.75 3.69 -6.52
C ILE A 70 -6.09 3.10 -6.96
N CYS A 71 -6.30 1.78 -6.85
CA CYS A 71 -7.54 1.12 -7.21
C CYS A 71 -8.73 1.56 -6.32
N GLU A 72 -8.50 1.78 -5.03
CA GLU A 72 -9.49 2.31 -4.09
C GLU A 72 -9.93 3.74 -4.45
N ARG A 73 -9.00 4.56 -4.96
CA ARG A 73 -9.28 5.93 -5.42
C ARG A 73 -9.85 6.01 -6.83
N HIS A 74 -9.52 5.04 -7.67
CA HIS A 74 -9.82 4.99 -9.10
C HIS A 74 -10.30 3.57 -9.47
N PRO A 75 -11.60 3.26 -9.25
CA PRO A 75 -12.16 1.92 -9.45
C PRO A 75 -12.23 1.51 -10.92
N ASP A 76 -12.11 2.47 -11.84
CA ASP A 76 -11.88 2.27 -13.27
C ASP A 76 -10.52 1.61 -13.53
N ILE A 77 -9.44 2.13 -12.93
CA ILE A 77 -8.10 1.51 -13.01
C ILE A 77 -8.12 0.12 -12.35
N GLY A 78 -8.85 -0.06 -11.24
CA GLY A 78 -9.02 -1.38 -10.61
C GLY A 78 -9.60 -2.44 -11.55
N ARG A 79 -10.56 -2.08 -12.41
CA ARG A 79 -11.13 -2.99 -13.43
C ARG A 79 -10.14 -3.28 -14.56
N GLU A 80 -9.33 -2.30 -14.96
CA GLU A 80 -8.25 -2.51 -15.94
C GLU A 80 -7.16 -3.44 -15.39
N VAL A 81 -6.78 -3.31 -14.12
CA VAL A 81 -5.85 -4.23 -13.46
C VAL A 81 -6.44 -5.65 -13.39
N VAL A 82 -7.69 -5.81 -12.96
CA VAL A 82 -8.33 -7.15 -12.87
C VAL A 82 -8.51 -7.81 -14.25
N SER A 83 -8.72 -7.04 -15.32
CA SER A 83 -8.87 -7.58 -16.68
C SER A 83 -7.55 -7.83 -17.41
N SER A 84 -6.47 -7.12 -17.05
CA SER A 84 -5.12 -7.32 -17.58
C SER A 84 -4.28 -8.33 -16.78
N ALA A 85 -4.60 -8.55 -15.50
CA ALA A 85 -3.95 -9.56 -14.68
C ALA A 85 -4.27 -10.98 -15.20
N PRO A 86 -3.28 -11.89 -15.28
CA PRO A 86 -3.56 -13.28 -15.56
C PRO A 86 -4.39 -13.88 -14.42
N ARG A 87 -5.35 -14.75 -14.77
CA ARG A 87 -6.14 -15.48 -13.76
C ARG A 87 -5.20 -16.25 -12.82
N PRO A 88 -5.44 -16.21 -11.49
CA PRO A 88 -4.61 -16.96 -10.55
C PRO A 88 -4.74 -18.46 -10.83
N SER A 89 -3.61 -19.12 -11.06
CA SER A 89 -3.55 -20.57 -11.18
C SER A 89 -3.63 -21.22 -9.79
N VAL A 90 -4.08 -22.49 -9.74
CA VAL A 90 -4.04 -23.30 -8.51
C VAL A 90 -2.63 -23.32 -7.93
N ALA A 91 -1.59 -23.51 -8.76
CA ALA A 91 -0.21 -23.52 -8.32
C ALA A 91 0.22 -22.20 -7.63
N SER A 92 -0.16 -21.04 -8.19
CA SER A 92 0.12 -19.74 -7.56
C SER A 92 -0.66 -19.52 -6.26
N ALA A 93 -1.92 -19.96 -6.18
CA ALA A 93 -2.69 -19.88 -4.93
C ALA A 93 -2.07 -20.77 -3.83
N LEU A 94 -1.68 -22.00 -4.17
CA LEU A 94 -1.02 -22.92 -3.25
C LEU A 94 0.36 -22.43 -2.80
N GLN A 95 1.12 -21.75 -3.67
CA GLN A 95 2.36 -21.09 -3.26
C GLN A 95 2.10 -20.02 -2.17
N VAL A 96 1.11 -19.16 -2.38
CA VAL A 96 0.74 -18.12 -1.41
C VAL A 96 0.28 -18.74 -0.09
N LEU A 97 -0.60 -19.76 -0.12
CA LEU A 97 -1.03 -20.49 1.08
C LEU A 97 0.15 -21.16 1.80
N GLY A 98 1.13 -21.70 1.07
CA GLY A 98 2.37 -22.23 1.63
C GLY A 98 3.22 -21.18 2.35
N GLU A 99 3.28 -19.94 1.83
CA GLU A 99 3.94 -18.82 2.52
C GLU A 99 3.23 -18.43 3.83
N TYR A 100 1.89 -18.44 3.85
CA TYR A 100 1.12 -18.25 5.10
C TYR A 100 1.33 -19.39 6.10
N GLN A 101 1.34 -20.64 5.63
CA GLN A 101 1.62 -21.80 6.47
C GLN A 101 3.05 -21.77 7.04
N GLN A 102 4.04 -21.31 6.26
CA GLN A 102 5.40 -21.14 6.75
C GLN A 102 5.52 -20.01 7.80
N LYS A 103 4.77 -18.91 7.64
CA LYS A 103 4.65 -17.86 8.68
C LYS A 103 4.00 -18.39 9.95
N LEU A 104 2.96 -19.23 9.83
CA LEU A 104 2.31 -19.90 10.95
C LEU A 104 3.29 -20.81 11.70
N ARG A 105 4.03 -21.67 10.98
CA ARG A 105 5.08 -22.54 11.55
C ARG A 105 6.19 -21.75 12.24
N ALA A 106 6.64 -20.65 11.63
CA ALA A 106 7.68 -19.78 12.20
C ALA A 106 7.22 -18.98 13.45
N ALA A 107 5.90 -18.81 13.64
CA ALA A 107 5.33 -18.18 14.84
C ALA A 107 5.20 -19.15 16.03
N VAL A 108 5.34 -20.46 15.82
CA VAL A 108 5.37 -21.46 16.90
C VAL A 108 6.69 -21.31 17.68
N PRO A 109 6.66 -21.04 19.00
CA PRO A 109 7.86 -20.94 19.81
C PRO A 109 8.61 -22.28 19.91
N PHE A 110 9.94 -22.23 19.88
CA PHE A 110 10.78 -23.41 20.09
C PHE A 110 10.84 -23.81 21.56
N GLY A 111 10.61 -25.10 21.86
CA GLY A 111 10.72 -25.67 23.21
C GLY A 111 9.40 -25.73 23.98
N GLN A 112 9.46 -26.10 25.26
CA GLN A 112 8.28 -26.12 26.12
C GLN A 112 7.85 -24.69 26.47
N SER A 113 6.67 -24.32 26.02
CA SER A 113 5.99 -23.06 26.29
C SER A 113 4.52 -23.36 26.60
N SER A 114 3.83 -22.45 27.29
CA SER A 114 2.42 -22.67 27.61
C SER A 114 1.56 -22.66 26.34
N SER A 115 0.47 -23.44 26.36
CA SER A 115 -0.55 -23.49 25.32
C SER A 115 -1.01 -22.09 24.90
N ASP A 116 -1.25 -21.25 25.91
CA ASP A 116 -1.89 -19.95 25.73
C ASP A 116 -0.91 -18.94 25.12
N TYR A 117 0.36 -18.96 25.56
CA TYR A 117 1.41 -18.13 24.97
C TYR A 117 1.66 -18.49 23.50
N THR A 118 1.71 -19.79 23.21
CA THR A 118 1.83 -20.31 21.84
C THR A 118 0.63 -19.87 20.99
N TYR A 119 -0.58 -20.00 21.52
CA TYR A 119 -1.81 -19.55 20.85
C TYR A 119 -1.78 -18.05 20.53
N PHE A 120 -1.44 -17.17 21.49
CA PHE A 120 -1.37 -15.72 21.23
C PHE A 120 -0.32 -15.35 20.18
N ARG A 121 0.78 -16.10 20.05
CA ARG A 121 1.77 -15.92 18.97
C ARG A 121 1.22 -16.28 17.61
N VAL A 122 0.55 -17.43 17.51
CA VAL A 122 0.09 -17.96 16.21
C VAL A 122 -1.29 -17.46 15.79
N LYS A 123 -2.09 -16.88 16.69
CA LYS A 123 -3.47 -16.42 16.39
C LYS A 123 -3.54 -15.52 15.15
N GLN A 124 -2.60 -14.59 15.01
CA GLN A 124 -2.54 -13.67 13.87
C GLN A 124 -2.21 -14.38 12.54
N PRO A 125 -1.10 -15.13 12.40
CA PRO A 125 -0.84 -15.88 11.16
C PRO A 125 -1.82 -17.04 10.91
N LEU A 126 -2.49 -17.57 11.95
CA LEU A 126 -3.56 -18.56 11.80
C LEU A 126 -4.81 -17.92 11.18
N ALA A 127 -5.28 -16.80 11.72
CA ALA A 127 -6.40 -16.05 11.14
C ALA A 127 -6.10 -15.65 9.69
N ALA A 128 -4.92 -15.06 9.43
CA ALA A 128 -4.53 -14.65 8.08
C ALA A 128 -4.37 -15.82 7.07
N LEU A 129 -4.16 -17.06 7.54
CA LEU A 129 -4.19 -18.25 6.70
C LEU A 129 -5.62 -18.70 6.40
N VAL A 130 -6.52 -18.66 7.39
CA VAL A 130 -7.95 -18.96 7.20
C VAL A 130 -8.59 -17.93 6.26
N ASP A 131 -8.39 -16.63 6.53
CA ASP A 131 -8.86 -15.53 5.68
C ASP A 131 -8.39 -15.70 4.21
N ALA A 132 -7.13 -16.09 4.01
CA ALA A 132 -6.60 -16.36 2.67
C ALA A 132 -7.26 -17.59 2.01
N ILE A 133 -7.59 -18.64 2.77
CA ILE A 133 -8.33 -19.79 2.26
C ILE A 133 -9.75 -19.38 1.86
N SER A 134 -10.46 -18.59 2.69
CA SER A 134 -11.80 -18.09 2.37
C SER A 134 -11.82 -17.15 1.16
N ASP A 135 -10.79 -16.32 0.96
CA ASP A 135 -10.70 -15.41 -0.19
C ASP A 135 -10.39 -16.13 -1.52
N PHE A 136 -9.58 -17.20 -1.48
CA PHE A 136 -9.25 -17.97 -2.67
C PHE A 136 -10.32 -19.02 -3.03
N THR A 137 -11.02 -19.59 -2.04
CA THR A 137 -11.96 -20.71 -2.27
C THR A 137 -13.04 -20.38 -3.32
N PRO A 138 -13.77 -19.25 -3.26
CA PRO A 138 -14.78 -18.88 -4.27
C PRO A 138 -14.23 -18.72 -5.70
N GLN A 139 -12.93 -18.51 -5.87
CA GLN A 139 -12.32 -18.36 -7.20
C GLN A 139 -12.17 -19.70 -7.93
N PHE A 140 -12.10 -20.80 -7.20
CA PHE A 140 -11.95 -22.17 -7.72
C PHE A 140 -13.25 -22.98 -7.68
N LEU A 141 -14.37 -22.35 -7.34
CA LEU A 141 -15.69 -22.98 -7.32
C LEU A 141 -16.63 -22.36 -8.38
N PRO A 142 -17.61 -23.11 -8.88
CA PRO A 142 -18.71 -22.54 -9.65
C PRO A 142 -19.42 -21.40 -8.87
N PRO A 143 -19.81 -20.30 -9.54
CA PRO A 143 -19.85 -20.12 -10.99
C PRO A 143 -18.53 -19.66 -11.63
N VAL A 144 -17.49 -19.33 -10.85
CA VAL A 144 -16.24 -18.70 -11.34
C VAL A 144 -15.37 -19.69 -12.11
N GLU A 145 -15.16 -20.87 -11.54
CA GLU A 145 -14.52 -22.01 -12.19
C GLU A 145 -15.58 -23.08 -12.50
N GLN A 146 -15.52 -23.63 -13.71
CA GLN A 146 -16.46 -24.65 -14.20
C GLN A 146 -15.77 -26.01 -14.37
N GLN A 147 -14.43 -26.04 -14.39
CA GLN A 147 -13.66 -27.26 -14.51
C GLN A 147 -13.55 -27.97 -13.16
N THR A 148 -14.39 -28.97 -12.92
CA THR A 148 -14.43 -29.76 -11.69
C THR A 148 -13.06 -30.31 -11.26
N ASN A 149 -12.18 -30.63 -12.21
CA ASN A 149 -10.82 -31.08 -11.92
C ASN A 149 -9.98 -29.99 -11.21
N ILE A 150 -10.06 -28.74 -11.68
CA ILE A 150 -9.38 -27.59 -11.05
C ILE A 150 -9.95 -27.34 -9.65
N SER A 151 -11.27 -27.35 -9.51
CA SER A 151 -11.96 -27.21 -8.21
C SER A 151 -11.52 -28.29 -7.21
N LEU A 152 -11.53 -29.56 -7.62
CA LEU A 152 -11.12 -30.69 -6.77
C LEU A 152 -9.62 -30.65 -6.43
N GLN A 153 -8.76 -30.25 -7.38
CA GLN A 153 -7.32 -30.10 -7.14
C GLN A 153 -7.05 -29.00 -6.09
N TYR A 154 -7.76 -27.88 -6.17
CA TYR A 154 -7.67 -26.83 -5.15
C TYR A 154 -8.22 -27.30 -3.81
N LEU A 155 -9.41 -27.91 -3.77
CA LEU A 155 -10.06 -28.37 -2.54
C LEU A 155 -9.26 -29.45 -1.81
N ASP A 156 -8.70 -30.43 -2.51
CA ASP A 156 -7.81 -31.45 -1.92
C ASP A 156 -6.57 -30.81 -1.26
N ALA A 157 -5.95 -29.84 -1.94
CA ALA A 157 -4.78 -29.14 -1.42
C ALA A 157 -5.12 -28.18 -0.26
N ALA A 158 -6.22 -27.44 -0.34
CA ALA A 158 -6.71 -26.59 0.76
C ALA A 158 -7.08 -27.44 2.00
N THR A 159 -7.74 -28.58 1.78
CA THR A 159 -8.07 -29.55 2.84
C THR A 159 -6.81 -30.06 3.53
N LYS A 160 -5.74 -30.38 2.79
CA LYS A 160 -4.44 -30.77 3.38
C LYS A 160 -3.81 -29.65 4.21
N VAL A 161 -3.87 -28.39 3.75
CA VAL A 161 -3.39 -27.24 4.53
C VAL A 161 -4.15 -27.09 5.85
N ILE A 162 -5.47 -27.31 5.87
CA ILE A 162 -6.28 -27.31 7.10
C ILE A 162 -5.95 -28.51 8.01
N HIS A 163 -5.73 -29.70 7.45
CA HIS A 163 -5.33 -30.88 8.23
C HIS A 163 -3.99 -30.66 8.95
N GLU A 164 -3.04 -29.98 8.30
CA GLU A 164 -1.73 -29.62 8.86
C GLU A 164 -1.77 -28.45 9.88
N LEU A 165 -2.93 -27.87 10.19
CA LEU A 165 -3.07 -26.89 11.27
C LEU A 165 -2.86 -27.54 12.65
N PRO A 166 -2.19 -26.86 13.60
CA PRO A 166 -1.92 -27.40 14.92
C PRO A 166 -3.23 -27.68 15.69
N ASP A 167 -3.29 -28.85 16.31
CA ASP A 167 -4.38 -29.20 17.23
C ASP A 167 -4.15 -28.55 18.59
N TRP A 168 -5.15 -27.81 19.09
CA TRP A 168 -5.11 -27.18 20.40
C TRP A 168 -5.72 -28.10 21.46
N GLU A 169 -4.98 -28.39 22.53
CA GLU A 169 -5.52 -29.14 23.66
C GLU A 169 -6.66 -28.39 24.36
N SER A 170 -6.52 -27.06 24.49
CA SER A 170 -7.56 -26.20 25.05
C SER A 170 -8.77 -26.12 24.12
N GLN A 171 -9.93 -26.57 24.64
CA GLN A 171 -11.22 -26.50 23.96
C GLN A 171 -11.61 -25.07 23.54
N GLN A 172 -11.07 -24.05 24.23
CA GLN A 172 -11.29 -22.64 23.89
C GLN A 172 -10.63 -22.21 22.57
N TYR A 173 -9.64 -22.95 22.04
CA TYR A 173 -8.90 -22.57 20.83
C TYR A 173 -9.13 -23.51 19.63
N ARG A 174 -9.76 -24.68 19.85
CA ARG A 174 -10.18 -25.61 18.79
C ARG A 174 -11.09 -24.98 17.74
N HIS A 175 -11.96 -24.06 18.15
CA HIS A 175 -12.93 -23.39 17.27
C HIS A 175 -12.32 -22.76 16.01
N HIS A 176 -11.04 -22.36 16.00
CA HIS A 176 -10.41 -21.86 14.78
C HIS A 176 -10.19 -22.94 13.70
N LYS A 177 -9.91 -24.18 14.10
CA LYS A 177 -9.77 -25.31 13.18
C LYS A 177 -11.15 -25.83 12.76
N ASP A 178 -12.09 -25.86 13.71
CA ASP A 178 -13.48 -26.25 13.45
C ASP A 178 -14.16 -25.25 12.48
N ASN A 179 -14.03 -23.94 12.71
CA ASN A 179 -14.54 -22.90 11.79
C ASN A 179 -13.94 -23.01 10.38
N ALA A 180 -12.64 -23.28 10.25
CA ALA A 180 -12.01 -23.43 8.94
C ALA A 180 -12.52 -24.68 8.19
N TYR A 181 -12.83 -25.76 8.91
CA TYR A 181 -13.53 -26.91 8.34
C TYR A 181 -14.99 -26.58 7.99
N ASP A 182 -15.70 -25.84 8.84
CA ASP A 182 -17.08 -25.42 8.59
C ASP A 182 -17.14 -24.54 7.32
N GLU A 183 -16.26 -23.56 7.17
CA GLU A 183 -16.14 -22.70 5.97
C GLU A 183 -15.88 -23.51 4.70
N ILE A 184 -14.90 -24.43 4.69
CA ILE A 184 -14.69 -25.31 3.52
C ILE A 184 -15.88 -26.26 3.30
N SER A 185 -16.55 -26.75 4.35
CA SER A 185 -17.71 -27.64 4.22
C SER A 185 -18.99 -26.93 3.77
N GLU A 186 -19.13 -25.63 4.07
CA GLU A 186 -20.21 -24.78 3.61
C GLU A 186 -20.02 -24.44 2.13
N HIS A 187 -18.82 -24.02 1.73
CA HIS A 187 -18.48 -23.79 0.32
C HIS A 187 -18.36 -25.09 -0.50
N GLY A 188 -18.16 -26.23 0.16
CA GLY A 188 -18.13 -27.57 -0.42
C GLY A 188 -19.48 -28.29 -0.46
N ARG A 189 -20.55 -27.70 0.09
CA ARG A 189 -21.92 -28.24 0.02
C ARG A 189 -22.58 -27.87 -1.32
N TRP A 190 -22.47 -28.81 -2.26
CA TRP A 190 -23.22 -28.85 -3.53
C TRP A 190 -24.55 -29.61 -3.35
#